data_AF-A0A2U3K723-F1
#
_entry.id   AF-A0A2U3K723-F1
#
_cell.length_a   1.000
_cell.length_b   1.000
_cell.length_c   1.000
_cell.angle_alpha   90.00
_cell.angle_beta   90.00
_cell.angle_gamma   90.00
#
_symmetry.space_group_name_H-M   'P 1'
#
loop_
_entity.id
_entity.type
_entity.pdbx_description
1 polymer ?
#
loop_
_entity_poly.entity_id
_entity_poly.type
_entity_poly.pdbx_seq_one_letter_code
_entity_poly.pdbx_strand_id
1 'polypeptide(L)'
;MKKARKSAKPVSADAIARRADQGKDVSHFFKGQGRMVQTIQRVNVDVTAAMLEELDKAARDLNVSRQAVIKTLVRQALDQHYLAQRARRPQPGS
;
A
#
# COMPACT_ATOMS: atom_id res chain seq x y z
N MET A 1 -5.58 -55.25 -7.95
CA MET A 1 -6.08 -54.34 -6.89
C MET A 1 -5.10 -53.19 -6.70
N LYS A 2 -5.47 -51.95 -7.01
CA LYS A 2 -4.57 -50.78 -6.87
C LYS A 2 -4.68 -50.23 -5.44
N LYS A 3 -3.59 -50.30 -4.66
CA LYS A 3 -3.55 -49.75 -3.29
C LYS A 3 -3.58 -48.21 -3.35
N ALA A 4 -4.60 -47.60 -2.75
CA ALA A 4 -4.68 -46.14 -2.61
C ALA A 4 -3.53 -45.64 -1.71
N ARG A 5 -2.74 -44.69 -2.20
CA ARG A 5 -1.67 -44.04 -1.41
C ARG A 5 -2.32 -43.23 -0.28
N LYS A 6 -1.94 -43.51 0.97
CA LYS A 6 -2.33 -42.74 2.15
C LYS A 6 -1.93 -41.28 1.96
N SER A 7 -2.86 -40.34 2.13
CA SER A 7 -2.57 -38.91 2.11
C SER A 7 -1.69 -38.54 3.29
N ALA A 8 -0.56 -37.87 3.01
CA ALA A 8 0.31 -37.35 4.05
C ALA A 8 -0.41 -36.24 4.83
N LYS A 9 -0.17 -36.16 6.15
CA LYS A 9 -0.72 -35.09 6.99
C LYS A 9 -0.20 -33.73 6.48
N PRO A 10 -1.04 -32.69 6.39
CA PRO A 10 -0.60 -31.37 5.98
C PRO A 10 0.45 -30.83 6.97
N VAL A 11 1.49 -30.20 6.42
CA VAL A 11 2.54 -29.53 7.22
C VAL A 11 1.92 -28.34 7.94
N SER A 12 2.21 -28.16 9.23
CA SER A 12 1.71 -27.03 10.02
C SER A 12 2.37 -25.72 9.63
N ALA A 13 1.68 -24.60 9.86
CA ALA A 13 2.23 -23.26 9.62
C ALA A 13 3.52 -23.01 10.42
N ASP A 14 3.58 -23.42 11.69
CA ASP A 14 4.78 -23.29 12.53
C ASP A 14 5.99 -24.06 11.95
N ALA A 15 5.75 -25.22 11.36
CA ALA A 15 6.81 -26.00 10.72
C ALA A 15 7.32 -25.33 9.44
N ILE A 16 6.46 -24.59 8.73
CA ILE A 16 6.85 -23.79 7.57
C ILE A 16 7.66 -22.57 8.01
N ALA A 17 7.23 -21.87 9.07
CA ALA A 17 7.96 -20.72 9.63
C ALA A 17 9.39 -21.09 10.05
N ARG A 18 9.56 -22.18 10.81
CA ARG A 18 10.90 -22.65 11.22
C ARG A 18 11.80 -23.01 10.03
N ARG A 19 11.24 -23.50 8.92
CA ARG A 19 12.02 -23.79 7.70
C ARG A 19 12.50 -22.49 7.06
N ALA A 20 11.64 -21.47 7.00
CA ALA A 20 12.02 -20.16 6.50
C ALA A 20 13.12 -19.51 7.36
N ASP A 21 13.01 -19.59 8.69
CA ASP A 21 14.01 -19.07 9.63
C ASP A 21 15.39 -19.75 9.46
N GLN A 22 15.39 -21.01 9.04
CA GLN A 22 16.60 -21.78 8.70
C GLN A 22 17.13 -21.48 7.29
N GLY A 23 16.56 -20.51 6.57
CA GLY A 23 16.94 -20.17 5.20
C GLY A 23 16.53 -21.20 4.15
N LYS A 24 15.62 -22.12 4.47
CA LYS A 24 15.12 -23.13 3.51
C LYS A 24 14.01 -22.52 2.65
N ASP A 25 13.97 -22.94 1.38
CA ASP A 25 12.92 -22.52 0.47
C ASP A 25 11.54 -23.10 0.90
N VAL A 26 10.60 -22.20 1.15
CA VAL A 26 9.22 -22.48 1.54
C VAL A 26 8.21 -22.07 0.47
N SER A 27 8.66 -21.61 -0.71
CA SER A 27 7.85 -21.10 -1.81
C SER A 27 6.72 -22.05 -2.23
N HIS A 28 6.97 -23.36 -2.24
CA HIS A 28 5.98 -24.40 -2.58
C HIS A 28 4.76 -24.46 -1.64
N PHE A 29 4.82 -23.85 -0.45
CA PHE A 29 3.67 -23.71 0.44
C PHE A 29 2.78 -22.50 0.12
N PHE A 30 3.27 -21.55 -0.68
CA PHE A 30 2.55 -20.33 -1.04
C PHE A 30 1.93 -20.47 -2.42
N LYS A 31 0.62 -20.17 -2.53
CA LYS A 31 -0.10 -20.15 -3.82
C LYS A 31 0.08 -18.83 -4.60
N GLY A 32 0.85 -17.88 -4.06
CA GLY A 32 0.97 -16.53 -4.63
C GLY A 32 -0.34 -15.71 -4.62
N GLN A 33 -1.39 -16.20 -3.93
CA GLN A 33 -2.72 -15.60 -3.88
C GLN A 33 -2.88 -14.58 -2.73
N GLY A 34 -1.81 -14.31 -1.98
CA GLY A 34 -1.79 -13.27 -0.95
C GLY A 34 -1.59 -11.90 -1.58
N ARG A 35 -2.46 -10.93 -1.26
CA ARG A 35 -2.24 -9.54 -1.67
C ARG A 35 -1.05 -8.99 -0.88
N MET A 36 0.08 -8.79 -1.57
CA MET A 36 1.22 -8.09 -0.97
C MET A 36 0.77 -6.66 -0.65
N VAL A 37 0.61 -6.36 0.64
CA VAL A 37 0.38 -4.98 1.09
C VAL A 37 1.66 -4.23 0.76
N GLN A 38 1.57 -3.23 -0.13
CA GLN A 38 2.71 -2.38 -0.41
C GLN A 38 3.14 -1.68 0.87
N THR A 39 4.43 -1.74 1.16
CA THR A 39 5.03 -1.06 2.29
C THR A 39 4.72 0.43 2.20
N ILE A 40 4.30 1.04 3.32
CA ILE A 40 4.10 2.49 3.40
C ILE A 40 5.44 3.18 3.15
N GLN A 41 5.54 3.93 2.05
CA GLN A 41 6.68 4.80 1.79
C GLN A 41 6.52 6.08 2.63
N ARG A 42 7.52 6.38 3.47
CA ARG A 42 7.51 7.56 4.34
C ARG A 42 8.32 8.68 3.70
N VAL A 43 7.79 9.89 3.78
CA VAL A 43 8.45 11.11 3.30
C VAL A 43 8.36 12.15 4.41
N ASN A 44 9.49 12.80 4.71
CA ASN A 44 9.56 13.92 5.65
C ASN A 44 9.31 15.23 4.88
N VAL A 45 8.49 16.11 5.44
CA VAL A 45 8.16 17.42 4.87
C VAL A 45 8.12 18.42 6.01
N ASP A 46 8.82 19.54 5.83
CA ASP A 46 8.75 20.64 6.78
C ASP A 46 7.51 21.49 6.51
N VAL A 47 6.77 21.79 7.56
CA VAL A 47 5.60 22.68 7.54
C VAL A 47 5.74 23.72 8.64
N THR A 48 5.21 24.92 8.41
CA THR A 48 5.21 25.96 9.44
C THR A 48 4.23 25.59 10.56
N ALA A 49 4.43 26.18 11.76
CA ALA A 49 3.50 26.01 12.87
C ALA A 49 2.08 26.46 12.49
N ALA A 50 1.95 27.59 11.79
CA ALA A 50 0.66 28.09 11.30
C ALA A 50 -0.05 27.08 10.37
N MET A 51 0.68 26.50 9.41
CA MET A 51 0.11 25.46 8.54
C MET A 51 -0.33 24.22 9.33
N LEU A 52 0.43 23.84 10.35
CA LEU A 52 0.07 22.70 11.20
C LEU A 52 -1.23 22.96 11.96
N GLU A 53 -1.41 24.16 12.52
CA GLU A 53 -2.62 24.58 13.21
C GLU A 53 -3.85 24.59 12.28
N GLU A 54 -3.69 25.08 11.05
CA GLU A 54 -4.74 25.05 10.04
C GLU A 54 -5.16 23.62 9.68
N LEU A 55 -4.18 22.73 9.48
CA LEU A 55 -4.43 21.31 9.21
C LEU A 55 -5.14 20.62 10.39
N ASP A 56 -4.80 20.98 11.63
CA ASP A 56 -5.45 20.46 12.84
C ASP A 56 -6.87 20.97 13.02
N LYS A 57 -7.12 22.23 12.67
CA LYS A 57 -8.48 22.76 12.64
C LYS A 57 -9.31 22.02 11.60
N ALA A 58 -8.81 21.88 10.37
CA ALA A 58 -9.52 21.18 9.30
C ALA A 58 -9.81 19.71 9.67
N ALA A 59 -8.84 19.03 10.28
CA ALA A 59 -9.00 17.65 10.75
C ALA A 59 -10.12 17.51 11.79
N ARG A 60 -10.20 18.44 12.75
CA ARG A 60 -11.28 18.49 13.76
C ARG A 60 -12.64 18.76 13.14
N ASP A 61 -12.74 19.78 12.29
CA ASP A 61 -13.99 20.18 11.66
C ASP A 61 -14.57 19.06 10.78
N LEU A 62 -13.70 18.29 10.11
CA LEU A 62 -14.07 17.16 9.27
C LEU A 62 -14.19 15.83 10.03
N ASN A 63 -13.84 15.79 11.32
CA ASN A 63 -13.75 14.58 12.14
C ASN A 63 -12.93 13.44 11.50
N VAL A 64 -11.74 13.77 10.99
CA VAL A 64 -10.80 12.82 10.39
C VAL A 64 -9.38 13.05 10.90
N SER A 65 -8.48 12.12 10.63
CA SER A 65 -7.06 12.31 10.97
C SER A 65 -6.42 13.42 10.12
N ARG A 66 -5.45 14.15 10.70
CA ARG A 66 -4.59 15.10 9.97
C ARG A 66 -3.97 14.48 8.71
N GLN A 67 -3.54 13.22 8.80
CA GLN A 67 -2.99 12.46 7.68
C GLN A 67 -4.00 12.28 6.54
N ALA A 68 -5.29 12.10 6.83
CA ALA A 68 -6.33 12.01 5.80
C ALA A 68 -6.51 13.36 5.10
N VAL A 69 -6.52 14.47 5.85
CA VAL A 69 -6.56 15.82 5.27
C VAL A 69 -5.38 16.05 4.34
N ILE A 70 -4.15 15.80 4.80
CA ILE A 70 -2.92 15.96 4.01
C ILE A 70 -2.97 15.11 2.74
N LYS A 71 -3.32 13.82 2.86
CA LYS A 71 -3.40 12.91 1.71
C LYS A 71 -4.38 13.40 0.65
N THR A 72 -5.56 13.86 1.07
CA THR A 72 -6.58 14.38 0.17
C THR A 72 -6.11 15.65 -0.54
N LEU A 73 -5.55 16.62 0.20
CA LEU A 73 -5.06 17.87 -0.37
C LEU A 73 -3.93 17.63 -1.40
N VAL A 74 -2.96 16.77 -1.07
CA VAL A 74 -1.87 16.42 -2.00
C VAL A 74 -2.42 15.75 -3.27
N ARG A 75 -3.38 14.81 -3.13
CA ARG A 75 -4.02 14.15 -4.28
C ARG A 75 -4.74 15.17 -5.17
N GLN A 76 -5.53 16.06 -4.57
CA GLN A 76 -6.27 17.11 -5.28
C GLN A 76 -5.33 18.04 -6.05
N ALA A 77 -4.26 18.51 -5.42
CA ALA A 77 -3.28 19.39 -6.07
C ALA A 77 -2.61 18.70 -7.27
N LEU A 78 -2.24 17.42 -7.13
CA LEU A 78 -1.67 16.63 -8.23
C LEU A 78 -2.68 16.41 -9.36
N ASP A 79 -3.94 16.10 -9.05
CA ASP A 79 -4.99 15.92 -10.05
C ASP A 79 -5.22 17.20 -10.86
N GLN A 80 -5.33 18.34 -10.18
CA GLN A 80 -5.45 19.65 -10.82
C GLN A 80 -4.25 19.96 -11.70
N HIS A 81 -3.03 19.67 -11.21
CA HIS A 81 -1.80 19.87 -11.97
C HIS A 81 -1.79 19.03 -13.25
N TYR A 82 -2.17 17.75 -13.19
CA TYR A 82 -2.23 16.89 -14.36
C TYR A 82 -3.32 17.30 -15.35
N LEU A 83 -4.48 17.73 -14.88
CA LEU A 83 -5.54 18.27 -15.74
C LEU A 83 -5.07 19.51 -16.49
N ALA A 84 -4.41 20.45 -15.79
CA ALA A 84 -3.85 21.65 -16.38
C ALA A 84 -2.77 21.35 -17.42
N GLN A 85 -1.88 20.38 -17.15
CA GLN A 85 -0.86 19.96 -18.11
C GLN A 85 -1.48 19.35 -19.39
N ARG A 86 -2.51 18.51 -19.25
CA ARG A 86 -3.20 17.88 -20.38
C ARG A 86 -3.88 18.92 -21.26
N ALA A 87 -4.51 19.93 -20.67
CA ALA A 87 -5.14 21.03 -21.40
C ALA A 87 -4.12 21.88 -22.19
N ARG A 88 -2.87 21.96 -21.72
CA ARG A 88 -1.79 22.72 -22.38
C ARG A 88 -1.08 21.95 -23.48
N ARG A 89 -1.30 20.63 -23.61
CA ARG A 89 -0.65 19.83 -24.65
C ARG A 89 -1.46 19.99 -25.96
N PRO A 90 -0.91 20.61 -27.02
CA PRO A 90 -1.59 20.64 -28.30
C PRO A 90 -1.78 19.21 -28.80
N GLN A 91 -2.92 18.93 -29.43
CA GLN A 91 -3.12 17.65 -30.10
C GLN A 91 -2.02 17.49 -31.17
N PRO A 92 -1.23 16.40 -31.16
CA PRO A 92 -0.36 16.11 -32.27
C PRO A 92 -1.24 15.66 -33.44
N GLY A 93 -1.53 16.58 -34.34
CA GLY A 93 -2.28 16.33 -35.57
C GLY A 93 -3.54 17.18 -35.70
N SER A 94 -3.39 18.36 -36.29
CA SER A 94 -4.41 19.02 -37.12
C SER A 94 -3.67 19.69 -38.28
#